data_AF-A0A9W8I3M3-F1
#
_entry.id   AF-A0A9W8I3M3-F1
#
_cell.length_a   1.000
_cell.length_b   1.000
_cell.length_c   1.000
_cell.angle_alpha   90.00
_cell.angle_beta   90.00
_cell.angle_gamma   90.00
#
_symmetry.space_group_name_H-M   'P 1'
#
loop_
_entity.id
_entity.type
_entity.pdbx_description
1 polymer ?
#
loop_
_entity_poly.entity_id
_entity_poly.type
_entity_poly.pdbx_seq_one_letter_code
_entity_poly.pdbx_strand_id
1 'polypeptide(L)'
;MPSESYLYEDGDEEAELEFLRESLEQMDNLTDKTTQLLKVFDIRLKNLGRVIAPIYKSTQKLTRLYDNIEATVGTLDDILLFFNVAKDESETIQAGPDESELLPYLDSINRLKDASDALRELDLESAAQSRKEIHELLRIGLGNLSQLFSQWLKQHSGGIDPAAYANASEIPTFPTDTVKLLSMLATYLNLVNDEVSYDLRLTKTYATIRSRHLQKSLAQFSDMCNVYIRSNTVEATTSQHGFDSTSRGGMAEMRFCTIRNENWYEPGTSPFAQYTINVVKLIQAERDLVRHIMPTVISDETFFATIDRPLEAYIATGEKTLAFFFGSPMYEVLHALDVYGYLLETDSALTSLLAPNQNQSSSMTKLATRLQTHLTKAFIALINLLRNPFKEDTMPKQTGGVNELVSNTLTLLSYIISYKDLLVNLFLSMGDGYWNQGVSHESPHVSQHASDPSDGLSIFQHYLRDVIDALAYTIDQGGKQMKRPTLQF
;
A
#
# COMPACT_ATOMS: atom_id res chain seq x y z
N MET A 1 -152.56 9.19 -30.48
CA MET A 1 -152.48 7.81 -29.99
C MET A 1 -151.32 7.13 -30.70
N PRO A 2 -150.33 6.61 -29.97
CA PRO A 2 -149.25 7.26 -29.20
C PRO A 2 -148.02 7.57 -30.13
N SER A 3 -147.14 8.57 -29.98
CA SER A 3 -146.27 9.07 -28.89
C SER A 3 -145.23 8.08 -28.36
N GLU A 4 -143.97 8.54 -28.39
CA GLU A 4 -142.81 8.19 -27.55
C GLU A 4 -141.65 7.40 -28.16
N SER A 5 -140.44 7.98 -27.98
CA SER A 5 -139.14 7.33 -27.79
C SER A 5 -137.99 7.61 -28.78
N TYR A 6 -137.83 8.83 -29.34
CA TYR A 6 -136.60 9.18 -30.10
C TYR A 6 -136.14 10.65 -29.94
N LEU A 7 -136.42 11.30 -28.79
CA LEU A 7 -136.03 12.71 -28.57
C LEU A 7 -135.32 12.94 -27.23
N TYR A 8 -135.00 11.88 -26.49
CA TYR A 8 -134.27 11.96 -25.21
C TYR A 8 -132.80 11.52 -25.30
N GLU A 9 -132.36 10.88 -26.40
CA GLU A 9 -130.94 10.49 -26.56
C GLU A 9 -130.07 11.64 -27.10
N ASP A 10 -130.58 12.48 -28.03
CA ASP A 10 -129.81 13.60 -28.60
C ASP A 10 -129.39 14.65 -27.55
N GLY A 11 -130.25 14.93 -26.57
CA GLY A 11 -129.96 15.92 -25.52
C GLY A 11 -128.97 15.43 -24.46
N ASP A 12 -128.99 14.13 -24.15
CA ASP A 12 -128.02 13.52 -23.22
C ASP A 12 -126.67 13.29 -23.92
N GLU A 13 -126.66 12.90 -25.20
CA GLU A 13 -125.44 12.81 -26.03
C GLU A 13 -124.80 14.20 -26.26
N GLU A 14 -125.59 15.24 -26.51
CA GLU A 14 -125.09 16.61 -26.68
C GLU A 14 -124.55 17.18 -25.35
N ALA A 15 -125.18 16.86 -24.21
CA ALA A 15 -124.66 17.21 -22.89
C ALA A 15 -123.39 16.42 -22.50
N GLU A 16 -123.30 15.13 -22.84
CA GLU A 16 -122.07 14.34 -22.67
C GLU A 16 -120.95 14.83 -23.59
N LEU A 17 -121.25 15.23 -24.82
CA LEU A 17 -120.28 15.82 -25.75
C LEU A 17 -119.83 17.21 -25.30
N GLU A 18 -120.72 18.04 -24.75
CA GLU A 18 -120.38 19.33 -24.15
C GLU A 18 -119.50 19.14 -22.90
N PHE A 19 -119.82 18.17 -22.04
CA PHE A 19 -119.01 17.83 -20.87
C PHE A 19 -117.65 17.23 -21.26
N LEU A 20 -117.61 16.34 -22.27
CA LEU A 20 -116.36 15.81 -22.82
C LEU A 20 -115.53 16.92 -23.44
N ARG A 21 -116.15 17.86 -24.16
CA ARG A 21 -115.47 19.03 -24.73
C ARG A 21 -114.91 19.94 -23.65
N GLU A 22 -115.66 20.20 -22.59
CA GLU A 22 -115.19 20.97 -21.43
C GLU A 22 -114.06 20.23 -20.69
N SER A 23 -114.14 18.91 -20.54
CA SER A 23 -113.09 18.07 -19.96
C SER A 23 -111.83 18.04 -20.84
N LEU A 24 -112.00 18.01 -22.17
CA LEU A 24 -110.92 18.06 -23.14
C LEU A 24 -110.27 19.45 -23.15
N GLU A 25 -111.04 20.52 -23.04
CA GLU A 25 -110.54 21.89 -22.88
C GLU A 25 -109.82 22.08 -21.54
N GLN A 26 -110.31 21.49 -20.46
CA GLN A 26 -109.61 21.45 -19.17
C GLN A 26 -108.31 20.65 -19.25
N MET A 27 -108.31 19.52 -19.96
CA MET A 27 -107.13 18.67 -20.17
C MET A 27 -106.10 19.35 -21.10
N ASP A 28 -106.54 20.09 -22.10
CA ASP A 28 -105.69 20.89 -22.98
C ASP A 28 -105.10 22.07 -22.21
N ASN A 29 -105.90 22.75 -21.38
CA ASN A 29 -105.43 23.78 -20.45
C ASN A 29 -104.43 23.22 -19.43
N LEU A 30 -104.63 22.00 -18.93
CA LEU A 30 -103.67 21.31 -18.05
C LEU A 30 -102.39 20.92 -18.80
N THR A 31 -102.51 20.50 -20.06
CA THR A 31 -101.39 20.16 -20.95
C THR A 31 -100.57 21.41 -21.28
N ASP A 32 -101.25 22.54 -21.55
CA ASP A 32 -100.64 23.86 -21.73
C ASP A 32 -99.95 24.35 -20.46
N LYS A 33 -100.59 24.20 -19.29
CA LYS A 33 -99.94 24.48 -18.00
C LYS A 33 -98.72 23.59 -17.78
N THR A 34 -98.78 22.32 -18.17
CA THR A 34 -97.66 21.36 -18.03
C THR A 34 -96.52 21.70 -18.99
N THR A 35 -96.80 22.07 -20.24
CA THR A 35 -95.78 22.51 -21.20
C THR A 35 -95.18 23.86 -20.82
N GLN A 36 -95.96 24.77 -20.25
CA GLN A 36 -95.46 26.02 -19.67
C GLN A 36 -94.56 25.75 -18.46
N LEU A 37 -94.96 24.86 -17.55
CA LEU A 37 -94.13 24.43 -16.42
C LEU A 37 -92.81 23.83 -16.90
N LEU A 38 -92.83 22.96 -17.91
CA LEU A 38 -91.62 22.38 -18.48
C LEU A 38 -90.70 23.44 -19.07
N LYS A 39 -91.24 24.41 -19.82
CA LYS A 39 -90.47 25.55 -20.35
C LYS A 39 -89.83 26.37 -19.24
N VAL A 40 -90.57 26.63 -18.15
CA VAL A 40 -90.03 27.33 -16.98
C VAL A 40 -88.92 26.53 -16.31
N PHE A 41 -89.08 25.21 -16.18
CA PHE A 41 -88.03 24.34 -15.64
C PHE A 41 -86.78 24.32 -16.52
N ASP A 42 -86.93 24.23 -17.83
CA ASP A 42 -85.81 24.16 -18.78
C ASP A 42 -85.03 25.49 -18.80
N ILE A 43 -85.73 26.63 -18.77
CA ILE A 43 -85.11 27.95 -18.61
C ILE A 43 -84.37 28.05 -17.27
N ARG A 44 -84.97 27.54 -16.18
CA ARG A 44 -84.33 27.52 -14.86
C ARG A 44 -83.09 26.63 -14.84
N LEU A 45 -83.13 25.44 -15.44
CA LEU A 45 -81.99 24.52 -15.56
C LEU A 45 -80.87 25.12 -16.40
N LYS A 46 -81.18 25.75 -17.53
CA LYS A 46 -80.20 26.43 -18.37
C LYS A 46 -79.55 27.61 -17.65
N ASN A 47 -80.34 28.40 -16.93
CA ASN A 47 -79.83 29.50 -16.09
C ASN A 47 -78.99 28.97 -14.93
N LEU A 48 -79.42 27.89 -14.27
CA LEU A 48 -78.68 27.23 -13.21
C LEU A 48 -77.34 26.69 -13.74
N GLY A 49 -77.32 26.02 -14.89
CA GLY A 49 -76.10 25.56 -15.54
C GLY A 49 -75.16 26.71 -15.90
N ARG A 50 -75.70 27.83 -16.39
CA ARG A 50 -74.91 29.06 -16.67
C ARG A 50 -74.34 29.70 -15.41
N VAL A 51 -75.04 29.60 -14.27
CA VAL A 51 -74.57 30.14 -12.98
C VAL A 51 -73.59 29.18 -12.29
N ILE A 52 -73.85 27.87 -12.32
CA ILE A 52 -73.04 26.85 -11.64
C ILE A 52 -71.75 26.54 -12.39
N ALA A 53 -71.75 26.46 -13.73
CA ALA A 53 -70.55 26.12 -14.50
C ALA A 53 -69.33 27.03 -14.22
N PRO A 54 -69.45 28.37 -14.15
CA PRO A 54 -68.32 29.22 -13.79
C PRO A 54 -67.91 29.07 -12.31
N ILE A 55 -68.86 28.83 -11.40
CA ILE A 55 -68.56 28.53 -9.99
C ILE A 55 -67.75 27.25 -9.89
N TYR A 56 -68.20 26.16 -10.52
CA TYR A 56 -67.49 24.88 -10.52
C TYR A 56 -66.08 25.00 -11.12
N LYS A 57 -65.92 25.72 -12.23
CA LYS A 57 -64.60 26.00 -12.81
C LYS A 57 -63.71 26.85 -11.88
N SER A 58 -64.28 27.85 -11.21
CA SER A 58 -63.58 28.67 -10.22
C SER A 58 -63.15 27.82 -9.02
N THR A 59 -64.05 26.98 -8.50
CA THR A 59 -63.77 26.07 -7.40
C THR A 59 -62.68 25.07 -7.78
N GLN A 60 -62.73 24.49 -8.97
CA GLN A 60 -61.68 23.58 -9.45
C GLN A 60 -60.31 24.28 -9.58
N LYS A 61 -60.28 25.52 -10.08
CA LYS A 61 -59.05 26.32 -10.11
C LYS A 61 -58.55 26.62 -8.69
N LEU A 62 -59.45 26.94 -7.77
CA LEU A 62 -59.11 27.19 -6.38
C LEU A 62 -58.56 25.93 -5.70
N THR A 63 -59.16 24.75 -5.93
CA THR A 63 -58.64 23.47 -5.42
C THR A 63 -57.24 23.20 -5.94
N ARG A 64 -57.02 23.32 -7.25
CA ARG A 64 -55.67 23.15 -7.82
C ARG A 64 -54.66 24.15 -7.25
N LEU A 65 -55.09 25.39 -7.00
CA LEU A 65 -54.23 26.41 -6.42
C LEU A 65 -53.91 26.08 -4.97
N TYR A 66 -54.89 25.56 -4.22
CA TYR A 66 -54.70 25.07 -2.86
C TYR A 66 -53.71 23.90 -2.82
N ASP A 67 -53.92 22.87 -3.66
CA ASP A 67 -53.03 21.71 -3.75
C ASP A 67 -51.59 22.12 -4.12
N ASN A 68 -51.45 23.07 -5.06
CA ASN A 68 -50.14 23.60 -5.44
C ASN A 68 -49.48 24.38 -4.29
N ILE A 69 -50.24 25.17 -3.54
CA ILE A 69 -49.72 25.90 -2.37
C ILE A 69 -49.27 24.89 -1.31
N GLU A 70 -50.08 23.89 -1.00
CA GLU A 70 -49.76 22.88 0.01
C GLU A 70 -48.50 22.09 -0.37
N ALA A 71 -48.37 21.68 -1.63
CA ALA A 71 -47.16 21.06 -2.15
C ALA A 71 -45.94 22.01 -2.05
N THR A 72 -46.11 23.29 -2.38
CA THR A 72 -45.02 24.28 -2.28
C THR A 72 -44.59 24.51 -0.83
N VAL A 73 -45.53 24.57 0.10
CA VAL A 73 -45.24 24.67 1.54
C VAL A 73 -44.48 23.45 2.03
N GLY A 74 -44.90 22.24 1.64
CA GLY A 74 -44.17 21.01 1.97
C GLY A 74 -42.73 21.04 1.46
N THR A 75 -42.51 21.42 0.20
CA THR A 75 -41.14 21.55 -0.33
C THR A 75 -40.33 22.63 0.37
N LEU A 76 -40.96 23.69 0.88
CA LEU A 76 -40.27 24.74 1.64
C LEU A 76 -39.83 24.22 3.01
N ASP A 77 -40.68 23.44 3.69
CA ASP A 77 -40.34 22.80 4.97
C ASP A 77 -39.18 21.81 4.80
N ASP A 78 -39.16 21.05 3.70
CA ASP A 78 -38.05 20.15 3.35
C ASP A 78 -36.74 20.92 3.14
N ILE A 79 -36.79 22.06 2.44
CA ILE A 79 -35.60 22.92 2.26
C ILE A 79 -35.13 23.48 3.61
N LEU A 80 -36.05 23.96 4.45
CA LEU A 80 -35.72 24.52 5.77
C LEU A 80 -35.03 23.51 6.69
N LEU A 81 -35.35 22.22 6.58
CA LEU A 81 -34.62 21.16 7.29
C LEU A 81 -33.12 21.24 6.97
N PHE A 82 -32.73 21.28 5.69
CA PHE A 82 -31.31 21.34 5.30
C PHE A 82 -30.57 22.59 5.80
N PHE A 83 -31.27 23.72 5.97
CA PHE A 83 -30.67 24.93 6.56
C PHE A 83 -30.36 24.79 8.05
N ASN A 84 -31.15 24.01 8.78
CA ASN A 84 -31.01 23.83 10.23
C ASN A 84 -30.06 22.69 10.62
N VAL A 85 -29.80 21.73 9.72
CA VAL A 85 -28.91 20.57 9.97
C VAL A 85 -27.55 21.01 10.53
N ALA A 86 -26.96 22.09 10.00
CA ALA A 86 -25.69 22.61 10.51
C ALA A 86 -25.75 22.97 12.00
N LYS A 87 -26.86 23.58 12.42
CA LYS A 87 -27.05 24.01 13.81
C LYS A 87 -27.34 22.83 14.71
N ASP A 88 -28.18 21.90 14.25
CA ASP A 88 -28.63 20.75 15.03
C ASP A 88 -27.50 19.75 15.27
N GLU A 89 -26.64 19.52 14.28
CA GLU A 89 -25.54 18.55 14.37
C GLU A 89 -24.23 19.16 14.91
N SER A 90 -24.18 20.49 15.09
CA SER A 90 -22.97 21.21 15.54
C SER A 90 -22.44 20.70 16.88
N GLU A 91 -23.33 20.45 17.84
CA GLU A 91 -22.97 19.99 19.18
C GLU A 91 -22.34 18.57 19.13
N THR A 92 -22.96 17.66 18.38
CA THR A 92 -22.47 16.29 18.20
C THR A 92 -21.10 16.26 17.54
N ILE A 93 -20.92 17.03 16.45
CA ILE A 93 -19.65 17.06 15.71
C ILE A 93 -18.51 17.66 16.55
N GLN A 94 -18.79 18.71 17.32
CA GLN A 94 -17.82 19.37 18.20
C GLN A 94 -17.43 18.52 19.42
N ALA A 95 -18.35 17.70 19.95
CA ALA A 95 -18.05 16.77 21.03
C ALA A 95 -17.02 15.70 20.63
N GLY A 96 -16.99 15.35 19.34
CA GLY A 96 -16.11 14.33 18.78
C GLY A 96 -16.69 12.91 18.88
N PRO A 97 -16.09 11.93 18.19
CA PRO A 97 -16.57 10.56 18.17
C PRO A 97 -16.31 9.85 19.51
N ASP A 98 -17.31 9.10 20.00
CA ASP A 98 -17.11 8.15 21.10
C ASP A 98 -16.41 6.89 20.56
N GLU A 99 -15.38 6.42 21.27
CA GLU A 99 -14.63 5.20 20.91
C GLU A 99 -15.50 3.94 21.02
N SER A 100 -16.56 3.98 21.85
CA SER A 100 -17.43 2.84 22.15
C SER A 100 -18.62 2.75 21.19
N GLU A 101 -19.14 3.88 20.75
CA GLU A 101 -20.36 3.98 19.94
C GLU A 101 -20.19 5.02 18.83
N LEU A 102 -19.64 4.58 17.70
CA LEU A 102 -19.31 5.47 16.57
C LEU A 102 -20.53 5.80 15.69
N LEU A 103 -21.56 4.96 15.70
CA LEU A 103 -22.72 5.04 14.79
C LEU A 103 -23.44 6.41 14.84
N PRO A 104 -23.79 6.98 16.01
CA PRO A 104 -24.44 8.29 16.07
C PRO A 104 -23.61 9.39 15.41
N TYR A 105 -22.28 9.34 15.58
CA TYR A 105 -21.36 10.31 14.99
C TYR A 105 -21.30 10.18 13.46
N LEU A 106 -21.28 8.95 12.94
CA LEU A 106 -21.32 8.71 11.50
C LEU A 106 -22.65 9.15 10.89
N ASP A 107 -23.76 8.91 11.57
CA ASP A 107 -25.10 9.35 11.13
C ASP A 107 -25.18 10.88 11.06
N SER A 108 -24.64 11.61 12.04
CA SER A 108 -24.53 13.07 11.99
C SER A 108 -23.72 13.56 10.79
N ILE A 109 -22.61 12.90 10.45
CA ILE A 109 -21.81 13.24 9.26
C ILE A 109 -22.59 12.93 7.97
N ASN A 110 -23.29 11.80 7.90
CA ASN A 110 -24.11 11.45 6.73
C ASN A 110 -25.24 12.47 6.51
N ARG A 111 -25.92 12.91 7.58
CA ARG A 111 -26.94 13.97 7.49
C ARG A 111 -26.37 15.30 7.00
N LEU A 112 -25.20 15.70 7.49
CA LEU A 112 -24.49 16.90 7.01
C LEU A 112 -24.13 16.77 5.52
N LYS A 113 -23.72 15.57 5.09
CA LYS A 113 -23.40 15.29 3.69
C LYS A 113 -24.65 15.36 2.80
N ASP A 114 -25.73 14.67 3.18
CA ASP A 114 -26.99 14.68 2.44
C ASP A 114 -27.54 16.11 2.31
N ALA A 115 -27.43 16.92 3.38
CA ALA A 115 -27.80 18.34 3.36
C ALA A 115 -26.88 19.17 2.45
N SER A 116 -25.58 18.88 2.42
CA SER A 116 -24.62 19.52 1.52
C SER A 116 -24.97 19.25 0.05
N ASP A 117 -25.29 18.00 -0.29
CA ASP A 117 -25.63 17.60 -1.66
C ASP A 117 -26.96 18.21 -2.11
N ALA A 118 -27.99 18.16 -1.27
CA ALA A 118 -29.28 18.79 -1.55
C ALA A 118 -29.16 20.30 -1.76
N LEU A 119 -28.41 21.01 -0.90
CA LEU A 119 -28.20 22.46 -1.03
C LEU A 119 -27.31 22.85 -2.21
N ARG A 120 -26.49 21.92 -2.72
CA ARG A 120 -25.67 22.11 -3.92
C ARG A 120 -26.53 21.97 -5.18
N GLU A 121 -27.48 21.04 -5.22
CA GLU A 121 -28.41 20.88 -6.34
C GLU A 121 -29.39 22.06 -6.48
N LEU A 122 -29.83 22.63 -5.36
CA LEU A 122 -30.77 23.75 -5.34
C LEU A 122 -30.17 25.09 -5.80
N ASP A 123 -28.85 25.23 -5.82
CA ASP A 123 -28.07 26.43 -6.21
C ASP A 123 -28.67 27.78 -5.72
N LEU A 124 -29.16 27.81 -4.49
CA LEU A 124 -29.71 29.03 -3.89
C LEU A 124 -28.60 29.92 -3.33
N GLU A 125 -28.65 31.23 -3.62
CA GLU A 125 -27.70 32.20 -3.06
C GLU A 125 -27.91 32.39 -1.55
N SER A 126 -29.16 32.30 -1.09
CA SER A 126 -29.51 32.33 0.35
C SER A 126 -28.88 31.17 1.15
N ALA A 127 -28.63 30.04 0.50
CA ALA A 127 -27.99 28.87 1.11
C ALA A 127 -26.46 28.97 1.17
N ALA A 128 -25.84 30.03 0.64
CA ALA A 128 -24.39 30.14 0.57
C ALA A 128 -23.72 30.12 1.96
N GLN A 129 -24.35 30.72 2.97
CA GLN A 129 -23.83 30.72 4.34
C GLN A 129 -23.97 29.33 4.99
N SER A 130 -25.15 28.71 4.91
CA SER A 130 -25.38 27.37 5.45
C SER A 130 -24.48 26.31 4.80
N ARG A 131 -24.25 26.38 3.49
CA ARG A 131 -23.29 25.50 2.81
C ARG A 131 -21.88 25.64 3.39
N LYS A 132 -21.42 26.86 3.69
CA LYS A 132 -20.11 27.08 4.31
C LYS A 132 -20.04 26.49 5.72
N GLU A 133 -21.09 26.64 6.51
CA GLU A 133 -21.17 26.09 7.87
C GLU A 133 -21.17 24.56 7.86
N ILE A 134 -21.96 23.94 6.98
CA ILE A 134 -21.98 22.49 6.77
C ILE A 134 -20.59 21.99 6.33
N HIS A 135 -19.94 22.66 5.38
CA HIS A 135 -18.58 22.30 4.97
C HIS A 135 -17.57 22.43 6.11
N GLU A 136 -17.63 23.45 6.96
CA GLU A 136 -16.68 23.53 8.08
C GLU A 136 -16.94 22.43 9.12
N LEU A 137 -18.20 22.10 9.41
CA LEU A 137 -18.55 20.99 10.30
C LEU A 137 -18.12 19.64 9.72
N LEU A 138 -18.33 19.39 8.43
CA LEU A 138 -17.82 18.19 7.75
C LEU A 138 -16.29 18.10 7.84
N ARG A 139 -15.59 19.23 7.65
CA ARG A 139 -14.12 19.28 7.80
C ARG A 139 -13.68 18.90 9.20
N ILE A 140 -14.34 19.44 10.23
CA ILE A 140 -14.05 19.13 11.64
C ILE A 140 -14.37 17.66 11.93
N GLY A 141 -15.55 17.17 11.53
CA GLY A 141 -16.00 15.81 11.80
C GLY A 141 -15.11 14.75 11.16
N LEU A 142 -14.78 14.93 9.88
CA LEU A 142 -13.84 14.04 9.18
C LEU A 142 -12.42 14.15 9.75
N GLY A 143 -12.01 15.34 10.21
CA GLY A 143 -10.76 15.55 10.94
C GLY A 143 -10.69 14.75 12.24
N ASN A 144 -11.78 14.76 13.03
CA ASN A 144 -11.89 14.01 14.27
C ASN A 144 -11.86 12.49 14.03
N LEU A 145 -12.53 11.99 12.98
CA LEU A 145 -12.44 10.58 12.58
C LEU A 145 -11.04 10.18 12.12
N SER A 146 -10.35 11.04 11.37
CA SER A 146 -8.95 10.83 10.96
C SER A 146 -8.01 10.81 12.17
N GLN A 147 -8.29 11.62 13.19
CA GLN A 147 -7.57 11.61 14.46
C GLN A 147 -7.82 10.31 15.24
N LEU A 148 -9.06 9.84 15.33
CA LEU A 148 -9.42 8.56 15.96
C LEU A 148 -8.71 7.39 15.28
N PHE A 149 -8.74 7.34 13.95
CA PHE A 149 -7.97 6.38 13.14
C PHE A 149 -6.49 6.38 13.51
N SER A 150 -5.90 7.59 13.58
CA SER A 150 -4.49 7.77 13.95
C SER A 150 -4.19 7.28 15.36
N GLN A 151 -5.12 7.46 16.30
CA GLN A 151 -4.98 7.05 17.69
C GLN A 151 -4.99 5.53 17.82
N TRP A 152 -5.99 4.85 17.24
CA TRP A 152 -6.07 3.39 17.22
C TRP A 152 -4.85 2.75 16.53
N LEU A 153 -4.38 3.35 15.42
CA LEU A 153 -3.14 2.90 14.79
C LEU A 153 -1.92 3.02 15.72
N LYS A 154 -1.77 4.17 16.41
CA LYS A 154 -0.61 4.41 17.28
C LYS A 154 -0.58 3.47 18.49
N GLN A 155 -1.73 3.15 19.08
CA GLN A 155 -1.83 2.30 20.27
C GLN A 155 -1.19 0.93 20.06
N HIS A 156 -1.31 0.35 18.86
CA HIS A 156 -0.76 -0.97 18.52
C HIS A 156 0.46 -0.91 17.59
N SER A 157 1.09 0.26 17.40
CA SER A 157 2.28 0.44 16.54
C SER A 157 3.59 0.60 17.32
N GLY A 158 3.74 -0.13 18.43
CA GLY A 158 4.98 -0.19 19.22
C GLY A 158 6.11 -0.92 18.48
N GLY A 159 7.38 -0.69 18.82
CA GLY A 159 8.49 -1.42 18.19
C GLY A 159 8.42 -2.92 18.49
N ILE A 160 8.65 -3.76 17.48
CA ILE A 160 8.65 -5.22 17.60
C ILE A 160 10.03 -5.73 17.18
N ASP A 161 10.54 -6.77 17.84
CA ASP A 161 11.72 -7.49 17.37
C ASP A 161 11.29 -8.58 16.37
N PRO A 162 11.55 -8.44 15.06
CA PRO A 162 11.17 -9.42 14.06
C PRO A 162 12.00 -10.72 14.17
N ALA A 163 13.17 -10.69 14.84
CA ALA A 163 14.02 -11.87 14.99
C ALA A 163 13.42 -12.91 15.95
N ALA A 164 12.50 -12.50 16.82
CA ALA A 164 11.79 -13.38 17.74
C ALA A 164 10.80 -14.34 17.05
N TYR A 165 10.50 -14.13 15.76
CA TYR A 165 9.49 -14.88 15.01
C TYR A 165 10.10 -15.59 13.80
N ALA A 166 9.64 -16.81 13.52
CA ALA A 166 10.14 -17.58 12.39
C ALA A 166 9.57 -17.04 11.07
N ASN A 167 8.26 -16.76 11.04
CA ASN A 167 7.54 -16.37 9.85
C ASN A 167 6.87 -15.00 9.98
N ALA A 168 6.61 -14.32 8.85
CA ALA A 168 5.91 -13.05 8.83
C ALA A 168 4.51 -13.11 9.46
N SER A 169 3.80 -14.23 9.28
CA SER A 169 2.43 -14.44 9.81
C SER A 169 2.36 -14.59 11.33
N GLU A 170 3.48 -14.88 11.99
CA GLU A 170 3.55 -15.03 13.45
C GLU A 170 3.79 -13.68 14.16
N ILE A 171 4.18 -12.64 13.41
CA ILE A 171 4.43 -11.31 13.96
C ILE A 171 3.11 -10.77 14.52
N PRO A 172 3.06 -10.36 15.80
CA PRO A 172 1.85 -9.86 16.42
C PRO A 172 1.30 -8.67 15.63
N THR A 173 0.08 -8.84 15.12
CA THR A 173 -0.68 -7.79 14.46
C THR A 173 -1.73 -7.21 15.40
N PHE A 174 -2.53 -6.30 14.88
CA PHE A 174 -3.66 -5.70 15.58
C PHE A 174 -4.70 -6.78 15.93
N PRO A 175 -5.38 -6.67 17.08
CA PRO A 175 -6.55 -7.52 17.38
C PRO A 175 -7.55 -7.53 16.23
N THR A 176 -8.18 -8.67 15.96
CA THR A 176 -9.08 -8.83 14.80
C THR A 176 -10.22 -7.81 14.81
N ASP A 177 -10.74 -7.46 15.98
CA ASP A 177 -11.83 -6.47 16.10
C ASP A 177 -11.34 -5.05 15.81
N THR A 178 -10.12 -4.69 16.20
CA THR A 178 -9.56 -3.37 15.87
C THR A 178 -9.22 -3.24 14.40
N VAL A 179 -8.77 -4.33 13.74
CA VAL A 179 -8.58 -4.35 12.27
C VAL A 179 -9.90 -4.10 11.54
N LYS A 180 -11.00 -4.74 11.97
CA LYS A 180 -12.32 -4.52 11.37
C LYS A 180 -12.78 -3.07 11.53
N LEU A 181 -12.63 -2.49 12.73
CA LEU A 181 -12.99 -1.09 13.00
C LEU A 181 -12.14 -0.12 12.17
N LEU A 182 -10.82 -0.34 12.11
CA LEU A 182 -9.90 0.44 11.28
C LEU A 182 -10.26 0.34 9.79
N SER A 183 -10.62 -0.85 9.32
CA SER A 183 -11.04 -1.08 7.93
C SER A 183 -12.33 -0.36 7.60
N MET A 184 -13.36 -0.52 8.43
CA MET A 184 -14.64 0.17 8.28
C MET A 184 -14.45 1.69 8.21
N LEU A 185 -13.66 2.25 9.12
CA LEU A 185 -13.40 3.68 9.18
C LEU A 185 -12.54 4.16 8.00
N ALA A 186 -11.54 3.39 7.56
CA ALA A 186 -10.74 3.70 6.37
C ALA A 186 -11.58 3.69 5.09
N THR A 187 -12.48 2.72 4.92
CA THR A 187 -13.43 2.66 3.80
C THR A 187 -14.40 3.84 3.82
N TYR A 188 -14.96 4.15 5.00
CA TYR A 188 -15.86 5.29 5.16
C TYR A 188 -15.17 6.61 4.82
N LEU A 189 -13.97 6.86 5.39
CA LEU A 189 -13.21 8.08 5.11
C LEU A 189 -12.83 8.21 3.64
N ASN A 190 -12.46 7.11 2.96
CA ASN A 190 -12.13 7.15 1.54
C ASN A 190 -13.36 7.48 0.68
N LEU A 191 -14.53 6.91 1.00
CA LEU A 191 -15.77 7.18 0.28
C LEU A 191 -16.20 8.64 0.41
N VAL A 192 -16.18 9.18 1.63
CA VAL A 192 -16.60 10.57 1.88
C VAL A 192 -15.58 11.57 1.32
N ASN A 193 -14.30 11.20 1.23
CA ASN A 193 -13.26 12.05 0.67
C ASN A 193 -13.50 12.39 -0.82
N ASP A 194 -13.90 11.39 -1.61
CA ASP A 194 -14.12 11.55 -3.05
C ASP A 194 -15.31 12.47 -3.36
N GLU A 195 -16.32 12.50 -2.49
CA GLU A 195 -17.55 13.25 -2.72
C GLU A 195 -17.45 14.72 -2.29
N VAL A 196 -16.72 14.99 -1.19
CA VAL A 196 -16.63 16.35 -0.62
C VAL A 196 -15.33 17.07 -0.99
N SER A 197 -14.45 16.45 -1.79
CA SER A 197 -13.18 17.03 -2.27
C SER A 197 -12.28 17.53 -1.13
N TYR A 198 -12.30 16.83 0.01
CA TYR A 198 -11.29 17.04 1.04
C TYR A 198 -9.98 16.37 0.60
N ASP A 199 -8.84 16.87 1.11
CA ASP A 199 -7.57 16.16 1.04
C ASP A 199 -7.39 15.38 2.35
N LEU A 200 -8.27 14.40 2.61
CA LEU A 200 -8.06 13.46 3.72
C LEU A 200 -6.87 12.58 3.34
N ARG A 201 -5.69 12.97 3.84
CA ARG A 201 -4.42 12.27 3.61
C ARG A 201 -4.32 10.96 4.39
N LEU A 202 -5.33 10.09 4.30
CA LEU A 202 -5.43 8.80 4.99
C LEU A 202 -4.18 7.94 4.72
N THR A 203 -3.80 7.83 3.44
CA THR A 203 -2.56 7.20 2.96
C THR A 203 -1.35 7.70 3.73
N LYS A 204 -1.19 9.04 3.82
CA LYS A 204 -0.05 9.68 4.50
C LYS A 204 -0.08 9.46 6.01
N THR A 205 -1.25 9.51 6.62
CA THR A 205 -1.44 9.31 8.06
C THR A 205 -1.01 7.91 8.46
N TYR A 206 -1.53 6.88 7.76
CA TYR A 206 -1.15 5.49 7.99
C TYR A 206 0.35 5.30 7.75
N ALA A 207 0.84 5.71 6.56
CA ALA A 207 2.23 5.56 6.19
C ALA A 207 3.16 6.23 7.20
N THR A 208 2.84 7.42 7.69
CA THR A 208 3.70 8.13 8.66
C THR A 208 3.82 7.37 9.99
N ILE A 209 2.72 6.78 10.48
CA ILE A 209 2.71 6.03 11.74
C ILE A 209 3.41 4.69 11.57
N ARG A 210 3.03 3.93 10.54
CA ARG A 210 3.52 2.58 10.31
C ARG A 210 4.95 2.55 9.79
N SER A 211 5.36 3.49 8.94
CA SER A 211 6.77 3.64 8.53
C SER A 211 7.68 3.87 9.73
N ARG A 212 7.25 4.68 10.70
CA ARG A 212 7.99 4.88 11.96
C ARG A 212 8.05 3.60 12.80
N HIS A 213 6.98 2.82 12.83
CA HIS A 213 6.95 1.51 13.51
C HIS A 213 7.96 0.53 12.88
N LEU A 214 7.98 0.43 11.54
CA LEU A 214 8.95 -0.38 10.82
C LEU A 214 10.39 0.06 11.11
N GLN A 215 10.67 1.37 11.02
CA GLN A 215 11.99 1.92 11.32
C GLN A 215 12.44 1.62 12.75
N LYS A 216 11.56 1.76 13.75
CA LYS A 216 11.88 1.44 15.15
C LYS A 216 12.19 -0.05 15.35
N SER A 217 11.41 -0.92 14.70
CA SER A 217 11.57 -2.38 14.78
C SER A 217 12.86 -2.86 14.10
N LEU A 218 13.32 -2.12 13.09
CA LEU A 218 14.51 -2.45 12.30
C LEU A 218 15.79 -1.73 12.75
N ALA A 219 15.68 -0.69 13.60
CA ALA A 219 16.79 0.15 14.01
C ALA A 219 17.96 -0.66 14.60
N GLN A 220 17.66 -1.65 15.45
CA GLN A 220 18.67 -2.49 16.09
C GLN A 220 19.59 -3.19 15.07
N PHE A 221 19.06 -3.68 13.94
CA PHE A 221 19.87 -4.37 12.94
C PHE A 221 20.77 -3.40 12.20
N SER A 222 20.27 -2.20 11.91
CA SER A 222 21.08 -1.15 11.31
C SER A 222 22.22 -0.70 12.24
N ASP A 223 21.96 -0.62 13.55
CA ASP A 223 22.97 -0.28 14.56
C ASP A 223 24.00 -1.40 14.71
N MET A 224 23.57 -2.67 14.74
CA MET A 224 24.47 -3.82 14.74
C MET A 224 25.41 -3.82 13.53
N CYS A 225 24.90 -3.50 12.33
CA CYS A 225 25.74 -3.33 11.14
C CYS A 225 26.77 -2.21 11.33
N ASN A 226 26.34 -1.03 11.80
CA ASN A 226 27.24 0.10 12.00
C ASN A 226 28.31 -0.18 13.06
N VAL A 227 27.96 -0.85 14.17
CA VAL A 227 28.89 -1.23 15.24
C VAL A 227 29.90 -2.27 14.73
N TYR A 228 29.44 -3.26 13.97
CA TYR A 228 30.31 -4.26 13.35
C TYR A 228 31.31 -3.61 12.38
N ILE A 229 30.84 -2.71 11.52
CA ILE A 229 31.71 -1.99 10.59
C ILE A 229 32.73 -1.15 11.38
N ARG A 230 32.30 -0.39 12.40
CA ARG A 230 33.20 0.48 13.18
C ARG A 230 34.27 -0.29 13.93
N SER A 231 33.90 -1.35 14.65
CA SER A 231 34.84 -2.19 15.39
C SER A 231 35.90 -2.78 14.46
N ASN A 232 35.48 -3.35 13.34
CA ASN A 232 36.38 -3.96 12.37
C ASN A 232 37.11 -2.95 11.46
N THR A 233 36.71 -1.68 11.41
CA THR A 233 37.46 -0.64 10.67
C THR A 233 38.58 -0.02 11.52
N VAL A 234 38.40 0.10 12.84
CA VAL A 234 39.31 0.83 13.75
C VAL A 234 40.53 0.00 14.19
N GLU A 235 40.44 -1.34 14.21
CA GLU A 235 41.60 -2.19 14.48
C GLU A 235 42.69 -2.12 13.39
N ALA A 236 42.36 -1.60 12.21
CA ALA A 236 43.35 -1.31 11.16
C ALA A 236 44.22 -0.08 11.45
N THR A 237 43.84 0.80 12.39
CA THR A 237 44.56 2.04 12.69
C THR A 237 45.18 2.10 14.10
N THR A 238 44.78 1.22 15.03
CA THR A 238 45.16 1.33 16.46
C THR A 238 46.13 0.25 16.94
N SER A 239 46.71 -0.54 16.03
CA SER A 239 47.84 -1.45 16.33
C SER A 239 49.21 -0.75 16.25
N GLN A 240 49.24 0.58 16.48
CA GLN A 240 50.46 1.35 16.75
C GLN A 240 50.26 2.23 18.00
N HIS A 241 50.32 1.64 19.20
CA HIS A 241 50.77 2.39 20.37
C HIS A 241 51.38 1.45 21.43
N GLY A 242 52.71 1.37 21.42
CA GLY A 242 53.52 0.70 22.44
C GLY A 242 55.00 0.65 22.08
N PHE A 243 55.71 1.78 22.28
CA PHE A 243 57.18 1.94 22.28
C PHE A 243 57.93 1.60 20.98
N ASP A 244 58.22 2.60 20.15
CA ASP A 244 59.54 3.27 20.07
C ASP A 244 59.58 4.21 18.85
N SER A 245 60.13 5.40 19.05
CA SER A 245 60.17 6.47 18.06
C SER A 245 61.43 6.39 17.22
N THR A 246 61.40 5.75 16.04
CA THR A 246 62.22 6.06 14.85
C THR A 246 62.00 5.00 13.75
N SER A 247 61.02 5.19 12.85
CA SER A 247 61.11 4.70 11.47
C SER A 247 59.95 5.23 10.63
N ARG A 248 60.25 5.50 9.37
CA ARG A 248 59.36 6.04 8.33
C ARG A 248 58.13 5.16 8.11
N GLY A 249 57.04 5.81 7.66
CA GLY A 249 55.77 5.20 7.30
C GLY A 249 55.92 3.85 6.59
N GLY A 250 55.46 2.80 7.27
CA GLY A 250 55.22 1.49 6.70
C GLY A 250 53.72 1.34 6.47
N MET A 251 53.35 1.01 5.24
CA MET A 251 52.04 0.49 4.87
C MET A 251 51.59 -0.57 5.88
N ALA A 252 50.31 -0.55 6.25
CA ALA A 252 49.68 -1.70 6.90
C ALA A 252 50.05 -2.96 6.11
N GLU A 253 50.71 -3.92 6.75
CA GLU A 253 51.00 -5.22 6.15
C GLU A 253 49.66 -5.80 5.64
N MET A 254 49.49 -5.87 4.33
CA MET A 254 48.38 -6.61 3.71
C MET A 254 48.61 -8.10 3.93
N ARG A 255 48.28 -8.58 5.12
CA ARG A 255 48.29 -10.00 5.43
C ARG A 255 47.03 -10.65 4.86
N PHE A 256 47.21 -11.63 4.00
CA PHE A 256 46.12 -12.39 3.39
C PHE A 256 45.37 -13.22 4.44
N CYS A 257 44.07 -13.00 4.59
CA CYS A 257 43.18 -13.76 5.47
C CYS A 257 43.73 -13.94 6.90
N THR A 258 44.41 -12.95 7.48
CA THR A 258 44.77 -13.02 8.90
C THR A 258 43.58 -12.69 9.76
N ILE A 259 42.79 -13.71 10.08
CA ILE A 259 42.21 -13.93 11.41
C ILE A 259 42.12 -12.63 12.26
N ARG A 260 40.97 -11.94 12.23
CA ARG A 260 40.68 -10.79 13.09
C ARG A 260 39.99 -11.44 14.26
N ASN A 261 40.55 -11.28 15.45
CA ASN A 261 40.06 -11.89 16.69
C ASN A 261 40.21 -13.42 16.77
N GLU A 262 41.35 -13.96 16.36
CA GLU A 262 41.75 -15.37 16.56
C GLU A 262 40.85 -16.44 15.89
N ASN A 263 39.71 -16.07 15.31
CA ASN A 263 38.73 -16.96 14.67
C ASN A 263 38.38 -16.50 13.24
N TRP A 264 38.08 -17.47 12.37
CA TRP A 264 37.54 -17.22 11.03
C TRP A 264 36.08 -16.74 11.10
N TYR A 265 35.62 -16.03 10.06
CA TYR A 265 34.21 -15.64 9.95
C TYR A 265 33.30 -16.87 10.04
N GLU A 266 32.30 -16.80 10.93
CA GLU A 266 31.30 -17.85 11.11
C GLU A 266 30.05 -17.56 10.24
N PRO A 267 29.64 -18.48 9.35
CA PRO A 267 28.43 -18.34 8.55
C PRO A 267 27.19 -18.03 9.39
N GLY A 268 26.34 -17.11 8.92
CA GLY A 268 25.11 -16.71 9.60
C GLY A 268 25.27 -15.65 10.70
N THR A 269 26.50 -15.25 11.02
CA THR A 269 26.78 -14.22 12.04
C THR A 269 26.72 -12.79 11.51
N SER A 270 26.59 -12.60 10.19
CA SER A 270 26.53 -11.27 9.58
C SER A 270 25.33 -10.47 10.12
N PRO A 271 25.58 -9.29 10.72
CA PRO A 271 24.50 -8.39 11.12
C PRO A 271 23.63 -7.94 9.95
N PHE A 272 24.22 -7.82 8.76
CA PHE A 272 23.50 -7.38 7.58
C PHE A 272 22.63 -8.50 6.99
N ALA A 273 23.10 -9.76 7.02
CA ALA A 273 22.26 -10.90 6.68
C ALA A 273 21.01 -10.98 7.59
N GLN A 274 21.21 -10.84 8.90
CA GLN A 274 20.10 -10.77 9.85
C GLN A 274 19.16 -9.60 9.54
N TYR A 275 19.71 -8.45 9.15
CA TYR A 275 18.89 -7.31 8.72
C TYR A 275 18.04 -7.64 7.50
N THR A 276 18.63 -8.25 6.46
CA THR A 276 17.96 -8.63 5.21
C THR A 276 16.75 -9.52 5.45
N ILE A 277 16.91 -10.61 6.21
CA ILE A 277 15.81 -11.55 6.50
C ILE A 277 14.68 -10.85 7.26
N ASN A 278 15.03 -10.07 8.30
CA ASN A 278 14.05 -9.43 9.17
C ASN A 278 13.31 -8.27 8.47
N VAL A 279 13.96 -7.56 7.54
CA VAL A 279 13.29 -6.56 6.69
C VAL A 279 12.24 -7.22 5.81
N VAL A 280 12.56 -8.33 5.15
CA VAL A 280 11.61 -9.04 4.29
C VAL A 280 10.40 -9.52 5.10
N LYS A 281 10.63 -10.16 6.25
CA LYS A 281 9.55 -10.62 7.14
C LYS A 281 8.62 -9.48 7.55
N LEU A 282 9.19 -8.33 7.94
CA LEU A 282 8.40 -7.21 8.43
C LEU A 282 7.62 -6.51 7.30
N ILE A 283 8.22 -6.40 6.11
CA ILE A 283 7.54 -5.86 4.91
C ILE A 283 6.40 -6.78 4.46
N GLN A 284 6.57 -8.10 4.53
CA GLN A 284 5.52 -9.07 4.24
C GLN A 284 4.33 -8.91 5.21
N ALA A 285 4.61 -8.86 6.52
CA ALA A 285 3.59 -8.66 7.53
C ALA A 285 2.84 -7.32 7.34
N GLU A 286 3.55 -6.25 6.97
CA GLU A 286 2.94 -4.94 6.69
C GLU A 286 2.06 -4.99 5.43
N ARG A 287 2.48 -5.71 4.38
CA ARG A 287 1.68 -5.86 3.15
C ARG A 287 0.34 -6.52 3.45
N ASP A 288 0.35 -7.57 4.25
CA ASP A 288 -0.86 -8.26 4.67
C ASP A 288 -1.73 -7.33 5.52
N LEU A 289 -1.16 -6.63 6.49
CA LEU A 289 -1.91 -5.69 7.32
C LEU A 289 -2.58 -4.57 6.51
N VAL A 290 -1.85 -3.95 5.58
CA VAL A 290 -2.38 -2.89 4.71
C VAL A 290 -3.57 -3.41 3.88
N ARG A 291 -3.52 -4.65 3.40
CA ARG A 291 -4.64 -5.26 2.66
C ARG A 291 -5.88 -5.49 3.50
N HIS A 292 -5.72 -5.73 4.80
CA HIS A 292 -6.86 -5.93 5.71
C HIS A 292 -7.46 -4.61 6.22
N ILE A 293 -6.66 -3.54 6.31
CA ILE A 293 -7.13 -2.23 6.80
C ILE A 293 -7.56 -1.31 5.66
N MET A 294 -6.76 -1.18 4.61
CA MET A 294 -6.99 -0.15 3.59
C MET A 294 -7.94 -0.62 2.48
N PRO A 295 -8.76 0.30 1.92
CA PRO A 295 -9.50 0.05 0.70
C PRO A 295 -8.58 -0.38 -0.44
N THR A 296 -9.06 -1.28 -1.30
CA THR A 296 -8.28 -1.87 -2.40
C THR A 296 -7.71 -0.82 -3.36
N VAL A 297 -8.43 0.30 -3.55
CA VAL A 297 -8.04 1.40 -4.46
C VAL A 297 -6.75 2.10 -4.01
N ILE A 298 -6.59 2.32 -2.70
CA ILE A 298 -5.44 3.06 -2.12
C ILE A 298 -4.44 2.15 -1.39
N SER A 299 -4.69 0.84 -1.34
CA SER A 299 -3.89 -0.13 -0.59
C SER A 299 -2.44 -0.21 -1.09
N ASP A 300 -2.23 -0.25 -2.40
CA ASP A 300 -0.89 -0.32 -2.99
C ASP A 300 -0.10 0.97 -2.76
N GLU A 301 -0.71 2.12 -3.02
CA GLU A 301 -0.10 3.43 -2.76
C GLU A 301 0.29 3.58 -1.28
N THR A 302 -0.62 3.20 -0.37
CA THR A 302 -0.37 3.24 1.07
C THR A 302 0.78 2.33 1.47
N PHE A 303 0.82 1.11 0.93
CA PHE A 303 1.90 0.17 1.21
C PHE A 303 3.25 0.75 0.78
N PHE A 304 3.38 1.24 -0.46
CA PHE A 304 4.63 1.81 -0.96
C PHE A 304 5.07 3.05 -0.17
N ALA A 305 4.13 3.94 0.16
CA ALA A 305 4.42 5.10 1.01
C ALA A 305 4.91 4.71 2.42
N THR A 306 4.48 3.54 2.92
CA THR A 306 4.86 3.03 4.26
C THR A 306 6.28 2.46 4.27
N ILE A 307 6.64 1.67 3.25
CA ILE A 307 7.93 0.96 3.19
C ILE A 307 9.09 1.79 2.65
N ASP A 308 8.81 2.93 2.01
CA ASP A 308 9.80 3.77 1.33
C ASP A 308 11.01 4.12 2.23
N ARG A 309 10.76 4.76 3.38
CA ARG A 309 11.84 5.15 4.31
C ARG A 309 12.58 3.97 4.97
N PRO A 310 11.91 2.89 5.44
CA PRO A 310 12.59 1.68 5.89
C PRO A 310 13.52 1.09 4.83
N LEU A 311 13.06 1.01 3.57
CA LEU A 311 13.86 0.48 2.46
C LEU A 311 15.05 1.38 2.14
N GLU A 312 14.88 2.70 2.11
CA GLU A 312 15.99 3.65 1.97
C GLU A 312 17.06 3.45 3.05
N ALA A 313 16.65 3.29 4.31
CA ALA A 313 17.55 3.05 5.43
C ALA A 313 18.27 1.68 5.33
N TYR A 314 17.57 0.65 4.85
CA TYR A 314 18.16 -0.65 4.56
C TYR A 314 19.20 -0.57 3.45
N ILE A 315 18.87 0.06 2.32
CA ILE A 315 19.78 0.25 1.17
C ILE A 315 21.01 1.05 1.61
N ALA A 316 20.83 2.15 2.37
CA ALA A 316 21.94 2.96 2.86
C ALA A 316 22.88 2.17 3.81
N THR A 317 22.33 1.28 4.63
CA THR A 317 23.13 0.38 5.48
C THR A 317 23.86 -0.69 4.63
N GLY A 318 23.20 -1.21 3.60
CA GLY A 318 23.80 -2.14 2.64
C GLY A 318 24.98 -1.50 1.90
N GLU A 319 24.83 -0.27 1.42
CA GLU A 319 25.91 0.48 0.77
C GLU A 319 27.13 0.67 1.67
N LYS A 320 26.93 0.99 2.95
CA LYS A 320 28.02 1.08 3.93
C LYS A 320 28.71 -0.27 4.16
N THR A 321 27.92 -1.34 4.21
CA THR A 321 28.43 -2.71 4.38
C THR A 321 29.26 -3.15 3.16
N LEU A 322 28.79 -2.85 1.94
CA LEU A 322 29.55 -3.06 0.72
C LEU A 322 30.84 -2.24 0.69
N ALA A 323 30.80 -0.97 1.09
CA ALA A 323 32.00 -0.13 1.15
C ALA A 323 33.05 -0.70 2.12
N PHE A 324 32.61 -1.27 3.23
CA PHE A 324 33.48 -1.99 4.17
C PHE A 324 34.13 -3.23 3.51
N PHE A 325 33.37 -4.07 2.80
CA PHE A 325 33.93 -5.20 2.04
C PHE A 325 34.93 -4.75 0.98
N PHE A 326 34.62 -3.67 0.27
CA PHE A 326 35.45 -3.16 -0.81
C PHE A 326 36.78 -2.57 -0.31
N GLY A 327 36.82 -2.10 0.93
CA GLY A 327 38.05 -1.65 1.59
C GLY A 327 39.01 -2.79 1.95
N SER A 328 38.55 -4.04 1.99
CA SER A 328 39.39 -5.19 2.35
C SER A 328 38.97 -6.44 1.56
N PRO A 329 39.23 -6.46 0.23
CA PRO A 329 38.64 -7.41 -0.71
C PRO A 329 39.00 -8.88 -0.48
N MET A 330 40.15 -9.18 0.15
CA MET A 330 40.55 -10.56 0.49
C MET A 330 40.13 -10.98 1.89
N TYR A 331 39.87 -9.98 2.74
CA TYR A 331 39.73 -10.19 4.17
C TYR A 331 38.32 -10.62 4.54
N GLU A 332 37.34 -9.93 3.96
CA GLU A 332 35.92 -10.12 4.25
C GLU A 332 35.24 -11.04 3.21
N VAL A 333 35.99 -11.82 2.41
CA VAL A 333 35.43 -12.63 1.31
C VAL A 333 34.33 -13.58 1.80
N LEU A 334 34.54 -14.24 2.94
CA LEU A 334 33.55 -15.16 3.50
C LEU A 334 32.31 -14.43 4.01
N HIS A 335 32.47 -13.27 4.63
CA HIS A 335 31.37 -12.43 5.09
C HIS A 335 30.57 -11.86 3.90
N ALA A 336 31.28 -11.37 2.87
CA ALA A 336 30.69 -10.93 1.62
C ALA A 336 29.93 -12.06 0.90
N LEU A 337 30.44 -13.30 0.96
CA LEU A 337 29.80 -14.47 0.37
C LEU A 337 28.51 -14.85 1.09
N ASP A 338 28.53 -14.83 2.43
CA ASP A 338 27.36 -15.09 3.26
C ASP A 338 26.25 -14.06 3.00
N VAL A 339 26.59 -12.77 3.03
CA VAL A 339 25.65 -11.69 2.69
C VAL A 339 25.09 -11.84 1.28
N TYR A 340 25.91 -12.24 0.30
CA TYR A 340 25.44 -12.48 -1.06
C TYR A 340 24.41 -13.60 -1.14
N GLY A 341 24.61 -14.69 -0.37
CA GLY A 341 23.64 -15.78 -0.26
C GLY A 341 22.28 -15.30 0.21
N TYR A 342 22.24 -14.58 1.34
CA TYR A 342 20.98 -14.04 1.88
C TYR A 342 20.31 -13.03 0.95
N LEU A 343 21.08 -12.21 0.23
CA LEU A 343 20.52 -11.29 -0.76
C LEU A 343 19.86 -12.05 -1.92
N LEU A 344 20.46 -13.14 -2.41
CA LEU A 344 19.86 -13.97 -3.45
C LEU A 344 18.61 -14.72 -2.98
N GLU A 345 18.66 -15.29 -1.77
CA GLU A 345 17.52 -16.01 -1.19
C GLU A 345 16.29 -15.11 -1.00
N THR A 346 16.52 -13.83 -0.67
CA THR A 346 15.45 -12.87 -0.43
C THR A 346 15.02 -12.07 -1.67
N ASP A 347 15.78 -12.13 -2.76
CA ASP A 347 15.54 -11.35 -3.99
C ASP A 347 14.18 -11.68 -4.62
N SER A 348 13.83 -12.96 -4.72
CA SER A 348 12.54 -13.38 -5.31
C SER A 348 11.35 -12.92 -4.46
N ALA A 349 11.46 -13.03 -3.14
CA ALA A 349 10.43 -12.61 -2.19
C ALA A 349 10.21 -11.09 -2.29
N LEU A 350 11.29 -10.31 -2.26
CA LEU A 350 11.22 -8.86 -2.36
C LEU A 350 10.75 -8.39 -3.74
N THR A 351 11.23 -9.00 -4.82
CA THR A 351 10.78 -8.68 -6.19
C THR A 351 9.29 -8.95 -6.35
N SER A 352 8.76 -10.03 -5.76
CA SER A 352 7.32 -10.32 -5.78
C SER A 352 6.49 -9.30 -5.01
N LEU A 353 7.00 -8.79 -3.88
CA LEU A 353 6.34 -7.77 -3.05
C LEU A 353 6.40 -6.37 -3.70
N LEU A 354 7.48 -6.09 -4.43
CA LEU A 354 7.78 -4.79 -5.01
C LEU A 354 7.46 -4.70 -6.51
N ALA A 355 6.90 -5.74 -7.13
CA ALA A 355 6.64 -5.81 -8.58
C ALA A 355 5.94 -4.56 -9.19
N PRO A 356 4.99 -3.90 -8.51
CA PRO A 356 4.39 -2.66 -9.01
C PRO A 356 5.32 -1.44 -9.02
N ASN A 357 6.39 -1.42 -8.20
CA ASN A 357 7.30 -0.30 -8.02
C ASN A 357 8.73 -0.64 -8.50
N GLN A 358 8.96 -0.43 -9.80
CA GLN A 358 10.21 -0.78 -10.49
C GLN A 358 11.45 -0.10 -9.90
N ASN A 359 11.33 1.10 -9.33
CA ASN A 359 12.47 1.87 -8.86
C ASN A 359 13.14 1.22 -7.64
N GLN A 360 12.37 0.84 -6.63
CA GLN A 360 12.88 0.24 -5.39
C GLN A 360 13.44 -1.17 -5.65
N SER A 361 12.77 -1.96 -6.50
CA SER A 361 13.27 -3.27 -6.94
C SER A 361 14.65 -3.16 -7.61
N SER A 362 14.86 -2.15 -8.46
CA SER A 362 16.14 -1.96 -9.16
C SER A 362 17.31 -1.68 -8.22
N SER A 363 17.08 -1.03 -7.08
CA SER A 363 18.14 -0.67 -6.12
C SER A 363 18.66 -1.89 -5.36
N MET A 364 17.77 -2.85 -5.06
CA MET A 364 18.15 -4.10 -4.41
C MET A 364 18.96 -5.00 -5.35
N THR A 365 18.51 -5.15 -6.60
CA THR A 365 19.27 -5.88 -7.62
C THR A 365 20.64 -5.23 -7.87
N LYS A 366 20.76 -3.89 -7.78
CA LYS A 366 22.05 -3.18 -7.85
C LYS A 366 22.99 -3.53 -6.68
N LEU A 367 22.49 -3.69 -5.46
CA LEU A 367 23.31 -4.12 -4.33
C LEU A 367 23.86 -5.54 -4.55
N ALA A 368 23.01 -6.48 -4.96
CA ALA A 368 23.40 -7.86 -5.22
C ALA A 368 24.44 -7.96 -6.36
N THR A 369 24.21 -7.27 -7.48
CA THR A 369 25.14 -7.26 -8.63
C THR A 369 26.49 -6.60 -8.30
N ARG A 370 26.51 -5.57 -7.45
CA ARG A 370 27.76 -4.96 -6.98
C ARG A 370 28.55 -5.91 -6.07
N LEU A 371 27.88 -6.62 -5.18
CA LEU A 371 28.52 -7.62 -4.33
C LEU A 371 29.04 -8.80 -5.15
N GLN A 372 28.27 -9.27 -6.13
CA GLN A 372 28.68 -10.28 -7.11
C GLN A 372 29.97 -9.85 -7.82
N THR A 373 30.01 -8.62 -8.35
CA THR A 373 31.20 -8.07 -9.02
C THR A 373 32.42 -8.01 -8.11
N HIS A 374 32.21 -7.69 -6.83
CA HIS A 374 33.28 -7.66 -5.84
C HIS A 374 33.81 -9.07 -5.52
N LEU A 375 32.93 -10.04 -5.29
CA LEU A 375 33.29 -11.44 -5.05
C LEU A 375 34.08 -12.01 -6.24
N THR A 376 33.62 -11.76 -7.46
CA THR A 376 34.35 -12.09 -8.69
C THR A 376 35.78 -11.52 -8.67
N LYS A 377 35.94 -10.23 -8.40
CA LYS A 377 37.27 -9.59 -8.32
C LYS A 377 38.12 -10.18 -7.20
N ALA A 378 37.54 -10.53 -6.06
CA ALA A 378 38.24 -11.16 -4.95
C ALA A 378 38.74 -12.57 -5.32
N PHE A 379 37.92 -13.41 -5.97
CA PHE A 379 38.36 -14.73 -6.42
C PHE A 379 39.47 -14.67 -7.49
N ILE A 380 39.43 -13.67 -8.37
CA ILE A 380 40.50 -13.42 -9.36
C ILE A 380 41.78 -12.97 -8.66
N ALA A 381 41.68 -12.02 -7.73
CA ALA A 381 42.85 -11.49 -7.04
C ALA A 381 43.48 -12.52 -6.07
N LEU A 382 42.71 -13.51 -5.57
CA LEU A 382 43.24 -14.67 -4.83
C LEU A 382 44.22 -15.48 -5.67
N ILE A 383 43.83 -15.86 -6.90
CA ILE A 383 44.71 -16.61 -7.81
C ILE A 383 45.94 -15.78 -8.18
N ASN A 384 45.78 -14.48 -8.44
CA ASN A 384 46.90 -13.60 -8.77
C ASN A 384 47.90 -13.46 -7.62
N LEU A 385 47.41 -13.41 -6.37
CA LEU A 385 48.25 -13.41 -5.17
C LEU A 385 49.06 -14.71 -5.06
N LEU A 386 48.41 -15.87 -5.24
CA LEU A 386 49.08 -17.17 -5.22
C LEU A 386 50.06 -17.36 -6.39
N ARG A 387 49.84 -16.72 -7.54
CA ARG A 387 50.81 -16.75 -8.65
C ARG A 387 51.99 -15.82 -8.47
N ASN A 388 51.84 -14.74 -7.70
CA ASN A 388 52.89 -13.76 -7.44
C ASN A 388 53.08 -13.47 -5.93
N PRO A 389 53.38 -14.47 -5.10
CA PRO A 389 53.42 -14.31 -3.64
C PRO A 389 54.57 -13.41 -3.15
N PHE A 390 55.52 -13.05 -4.01
CA PHE A 390 56.76 -12.32 -3.67
C PHE A 390 56.88 -10.93 -4.34
N LYS A 391 55.81 -10.39 -4.93
CA LYS A 391 55.85 -9.07 -5.60
C LYS A 391 55.79 -7.87 -4.65
N GLU A 392 55.41 -8.08 -3.39
CA GLU A 392 55.55 -7.09 -2.32
C GLU A 392 56.65 -7.55 -1.36
N ASP A 393 57.53 -6.63 -0.95
CA ASP A 393 58.73 -6.83 -0.13
C ASP A 393 58.39 -7.19 1.34
N THR A 394 57.33 -7.96 1.56
CA THR A 394 56.59 -8.09 2.84
C THR A 394 56.70 -9.45 3.52
N MET A 395 57.38 -10.46 2.94
CA MET A 395 57.62 -11.71 3.66
C MET A 395 58.94 -11.66 4.45
N PRO A 396 58.92 -11.88 5.79
CA PRO A 396 60.14 -12.17 6.52
C PRO A 396 60.78 -13.44 5.95
N LYS A 397 62.10 -13.39 5.69
CA LYS A 397 62.90 -14.51 5.17
C LYS A 397 62.54 -15.80 5.91
N GLN A 398 61.88 -16.73 5.22
CA GLN A 398 61.27 -17.91 5.82
C GLN A 398 62.29 -18.78 6.59
N THR A 399 62.01 -18.97 7.88
CA THR A 399 62.54 -20.05 8.73
C THR A 399 61.61 -21.25 8.63
N GLY A 400 61.92 -22.24 7.78
CA GLY A 400 61.56 -23.67 7.87
C GLY A 400 60.14 -24.13 8.25
N GLY A 401 59.12 -23.27 8.31
CA GLY A 401 57.74 -23.60 8.67
C GLY A 401 56.75 -23.44 7.52
N VAL A 402 55.54 -23.97 7.68
CA VAL A 402 54.44 -23.82 6.72
C VAL A 402 54.12 -22.34 6.54
N ASN A 403 54.09 -21.86 5.29
CA ASN A 403 53.75 -20.48 4.96
C ASN A 403 52.30 -20.18 5.40
N GLU A 404 52.09 -19.10 6.16
CA GLU A 404 50.78 -18.65 6.64
C GLU A 404 49.78 -18.47 5.48
N LEU A 405 50.26 -18.00 4.32
CA LEU A 405 49.47 -17.90 3.09
C LEU A 405 48.88 -19.26 2.68
N VAL A 406 49.67 -20.33 2.73
CA VAL A 406 49.24 -21.69 2.36
C VAL A 406 48.19 -22.20 3.33
N SER A 407 48.42 -22.04 4.63
CA SER A 407 47.46 -22.43 5.68
C SER A 407 46.13 -21.69 5.53
N ASN A 408 46.19 -20.38 5.28
CA ASN A 408 45.00 -19.54 5.14
C ASN A 408 44.23 -19.87 3.85
N THR A 409 44.92 -20.12 2.73
CA THR A 409 44.26 -20.53 1.48
C THR A 409 43.59 -21.90 1.61
N LEU A 410 44.23 -22.88 2.25
CA LEU A 410 43.62 -24.20 2.47
C LEU A 410 42.38 -24.11 3.37
N THR A 411 42.45 -23.27 4.40
CA THR A 411 41.30 -23.01 5.29
C THR A 411 40.16 -22.32 4.52
N LEU A 412 40.46 -21.31 3.70
CA LEU A 412 39.50 -20.65 2.83
C LEU A 412 38.85 -21.64 1.85
N LEU A 413 39.63 -22.54 1.24
CA LEU A 413 39.09 -23.58 0.35
C LEU A 413 38.13 -24.52 1.08
N SER A 414 38.43 -24.88 2.33
CA SER A 414 37.53 -25.68 3.18
C SER A 414 36.17 -24.98 3.40
N TYR A 415 36.19 -23.66 3.62
CA TYR A 415 34.96 -22.86 3.76
C TYR A 415 34.22 -22.66 2.43
N ILE A 416 34.92 -22.41 1.32
CA ILE A 416 34.32 -22.25 -0.01
C ILE A 416 33.49 -23.50 -0.38
N ILE A 417 33.91 -24.69 0.05
CA ILE A 417 33.16 -25.93 -0.18
C ILE A 417 31.76 -25.91 0.47
N SER A 418 31.58 -25.26 1.63
CA SER A 418 30.25 -25.14 2.25
C SER A 418 29.31 -24.22 1.48
N TYR A 419 29.84 -23.34 0.61
CA TYR A 419 29.07 -22.43 -0.24
C TYR A 419 29.00 -22.89 -1.70
N LYS A 420 29.19 -24.19 -1.95
CA LYS A 420 29.26 -24.78 -3.30
C LYS A 420 28.17 -24.29 -4.24
N ASP A 421 26.90 -24.39 -3.86
CA ASP A 421 25.78 -24.13 -4.76
C ASP A 421 25.69 -22.64 -5.16
N LEU A 422 25.97 -21.76 -4.20
CA LEU A 422 26.05 -20.32 -4.42
C LEU A 422 27.21 -19.98 -5.37
N LEU A 423 28.38 -20.58 -5.12
CA LEU A 423 29.58 -20.33 -5.92
C LEU A 423 29.43 -20.86 -7.34
N VAL A 424 28.83 -22.02 -7.55
CA VAL A 424 28.53 -22.54 -8.89
C VAL A 424 27.74 -21.51 -9.70
N ASN A 425 26.72 -20.88 -9.12
CA ASN A 425 25.94 -19.82 -9.76
C ASN A 425 26.79 -18.55 -10.01
N LEU A 426 27.64 -18.17 -9.06
CA LEU A 426 28.57 -17.04 -9.22
C LEU A 426 29.58 -17.30 -10.36
N PHE A 427 30.19 -18.48 -10.42
CA PHE A 427 31.18 -18.86 -11.42
C PHE A 427 30.56 -19.02 -12.81
N LEU A 428 29.32 -19.52 -12.92
CA LEU A 428 28.56 -19.50 -14.17
C LEU A 428 28.44 -18.09 -14.75
N SER A 429 28.22 -17.08 -13.90
CA SER A 429 28.15 -15.68 -14.34
C SER A 429 29.50 -15.09 -14.77
N MET A 430 30.61 -15.66 -14.27
CA MET A 430 31.97 -15.24 -14.64
C MET A 430 32.46 -15.87 -15.94
N GLY A 431 32.03 -17.11 -16.23
CA GLY A 431 32.54 -17.92 -17.34
C GLY A 431 33.87 -18.63 -17.02
N ASP A 432 34.17 -19.68 -17.78
CA ASP A 432 35.38 -20.49 -17.58
C ASP A 432 36.66 -19.74 -17.97
N GLY A 433 37.69 -19.79 -17.11
CA GLY A 433 39.03 -19.27 -17.41
C GLY A 433 39.20 -17.74 -17.37
N TYR A 434 38.16 -16.95 -17.08
CA TYR A 434 38.28 -15.48 -16.97
C TYR A 434 39.14 -15.02 -15.79
N TRP A 435 39.36 -15.88 -14.79
CA TRP A 435 40.30 -15.63 -13.70
C TRP A 435 41.78 -15.73 -14.09
N ASN A 436 42.08 -16.20 -15.31
CA ASN A 436 43.44 -16.31 -15.84
C ASN A 436 43.85 -15.15 -16.76
N GLN A 437 42.93 -14.26 -17.14
CA GLN A 437 43.24 -13.11 -18.00
C GLN A 437 43.88 -11.99 -17.17
N GLY A 438 45.21 -11.91 -17.20
CA GLY A 438 45.94 -10.76 -16.70
C GLY A 438 45.76 -9.56 -17.63
N VAL A 439 45.12 -8.49 -17.16
CA VAL A 439 45.17 -7.11 -17.67
C VAL A 439 45.44 -6.98 -19.18
N SER A 440 44.59 -7.56 -20.03
CA SER A 440 44.55 -7.26 -21.46
C SER A 440 43.16 -6.75 -21.81
N HIS A 441 43.10 -5.46 -22.15
CA HIS A 441 41.94 -4.75 -22.64
C HIS A 441 41.40 -5.41 -23.93
N GLU A 442 40.46 -6.35 -23.80
CA GLU A 442 39.52 -6.64 -24.89
C GLU A 442 38.11 -6.80 -24.29
N SER A 443 37.16 -6.14 -24.95
CA SER A 443 35.77 -5.99 -24.55
C SER A 443 35.02 -7.33 -24.41
N PRO A 444 33.93 -7.39 -23.63
CA PRO A 444 33.27 -8.64 -23.28
C PRO A 444 32.54 -9.22 -24.50
N HIS A 445 33.16 -10.18 -25.18
CA HIS A 445 32.41 -11.14 -25.97
C HIS A 445 31.82 -12.17 -25.01
N VAL A 446 30.52 -12.07 -24.78
CA VAL A 446 29.67 -13.09 -24.17
C VAL A 446 29.92 -14.41 -24.91
N SER A 447 30.68 -15.32 -24.30
CA SER A 447 30.70 -16.70 -24.73
C SER A 447 29.34 -17.32 -24.38
N GLN A 448 28.84 -18.11 -25.33
CA GLN A 448 27.46 -18.59 -25.41
C GLN A 448 27.01 -19.28 -24.11
N HIS A 449 25.78 -18.96 -23.70
CA HIS A 449 25.01 -19.57 -22.62
C HIS A 449 25.42 -21.02 -22.31
N ALA A 450 26.11 -21.20 -21.17
CA ALA A 450 26.18 -22.49 -20.49
C ALA A 450 24.74 -22.88 -20.13
N SER A 451 24.17 -23.79 -20.92
CA SER A 451 22.76 -24.20 -20.82
C SER A 451 22.58 -25.40 -19.89
N ASP A 452 23.67 -25.93 -19.32
CA ASP A 452 23.68 -27.11 -18.48
C ASP A 452 24.25 -26.79 -17.07
N PRO A 453 23.56 -27.13 -15.96
CA PRO A 453 24.09 -26.98 -14.60
C PRO A 453 25.42 -27.73 -14.37
N SER A 454 25.70 -28.72 -15.22
CA SER A 454 26.98 -29.44 -15.27
C SER A 454 28.16 -28.52 -15.60
N ASP A 455 27.91 -27.47 -16.38
CA ASP A 455 28.93 -26.50 -16.80
C ASP A 455 29.37 -25.62 -15.62
N GLY A 456 28.46 -25.28 -14.70
CA GLY A 456 28.83 -24.47 -13.53
C GLY A 456 29.69 -25.24 -12.54
N LEU A 457 29.40 -26.53 -12.38
CA LEU A 457 30.17 -27.45 -11.55
C LEU A 457 31.56 -27.70 -12.13
N SER A 458 31.68 -27.83 -13.46
CA SER A 458 32.98 -27.99 -14.12
C SER A 458 33.83 -26.72 -14.03
N ILE A 459 33.24 -25.53 -14.23
CA ILE A 459 33.91 -24.23 -14.05
C ILE A 459 34.43 -24.10 -12.61
N PHE A 460 33.64 -24.45 -11.60
CA PHE A 460 34.07 -24.42 -10.21
C PHE A 460 35.23 -25.41 -9.94
N GLN A 461 35.19 -26.61 -10.53
CA GLN A 461 36.30 -27.57 -10.44
C GLN A 461 37.57 -27.06 -11.11
N HIS A 462 37.46 -26.41 -12.28
CA HIS A 462 38.60 -25.78 -12.96
C HIS A 462 39.20 -24.67 -12.09
N TYR A 463 38.38 -23.82 -11.47
CA TYR A 463 38.85 -22.80 -10.54
C TYR A 463 39.60 -23.40 -9.35
N LEU A 464 39.03 -24.40 -8.67
CA LEU A 464 39.70 -25.06 -7.54
C LEU A 464 41.03 -25.69 -7.93
N ARG A 465 41.09 -26.32 -9.12
CA ARG A 465 42.33 -26.87 -9.66
C ARG A 465 43.39 -25.79 -9.88
N ASP A 466 43.01 -24.68 -10.52
CA ASP A 466 43.93 -23.55 -10.77
C ASP A 466 44.43 -22.91 -9.46
N VAL A 467 43.60 -22.86 -8.41
CA VAL A 467 44.02 -22.40 -7.08
C VAL A 467 45.02 -23.37 -6.44
N ILE A 468 44.76 -24.68 -6.51
CA ILE A 468 45.68 -25.70 -5.98
C ILE A 468 47.02 -25.69 -6.74
N ASP A 469 46.98 -25.57 -8.07
CA ASP A 469 48.18 -25.48 -8.89
C ASP A 469 48.99 -24.19 -8.60
N ALA A 470 48.31 -23.06 -8.37
CA ALA A 470 48.95 -21.81 -7.96
C ALA A 470 49.53 -21.89 -6.53
N LEU A 471 48.88 -22.62 -5.62
CA LEU A 471 49.39 -22.87 -4.27
C LEU A 471 50.61 -23.80 -4.29
N ALA A 472 50.61 -24.85 -5.13
CA ALA A 472 51.77 -25.71 -5.36
C ALA A 472 52.95 -24.90 -5.91
N TYR A 473 52.69 -23.98 -6.86
CA TYR A 473 53.70 -23.05 -7.37
C TYR A 473 54.24 -22.12 -6.29
N THR A 474 53.38 -21.59 -5.41
CA THR A 474 53.80 -20.76 -4.26
C THR A 474 54.76 -21.51 -3.34
N ILE A 475 54.47 -22.77 -3.04
CA ILE A 475 55.29 -23.62 -2.18
C ILE A 475 56.64 -23.91 -2.84
N ASP A 476 56.67 -24.26 -4.13
CA ASP A 476 57.90 -24.51 -4.89
C ASP A 476 58.80 -23.26 -4.96
N GLN A 477 58.21 -22.08 -5.19
CA GLN A 477 58.95 -20.81 -5.18
C GLN A 477 59.46 -20.45 -3.78
N GLY A 478 58.68 -20.70 -2.73
CA GLY A 478 59.13 -20.54 -1.33
C GLY A 478 60.31 -21.45 -0.99
N GLY A 479 60.25 -22.72 -1.40
CA GLY A 479 61.35 -23.68 -1.23
C GLY A 479 62.63 -23.25 -1.96
N LYS A 480 62.52 -22.71 -3.18
CA LYS A 480 63.66 -22.18 -3.94
C LYS A 480 64.34 -20.96 -3.28
N GLN A 481 63.61 -20.18 -2.48
CA GLN A 481 64.18 -19.04 -1.74
C GLN A 481 64.90 -19.44 -0.44
N MET A 482 64.77 -20.68 0.03
CA MET A 482 65.47 -21.15 1.22
C MET A 482 66.96 -21.37 0.93
N LYS A 483 67.84 -20.68 1.69
CA LYS A 483 69.29 -20.64 1.46
C LYS A 483 70.04 -21.97 1.64
N ARG A 484 69.40 -23.04 2.13
CA ARG A 484 70.03 -24.36 2.32
C ARG A 484 69.21 -25.46 1.62
N PRO A 485 69.82 -26.26 0.74
CA PRO A 485 69.12 -27.35 0.04
C PRO A 485 68.62 -28.47 0.96
N THR A 486 69.13 -28.58 2.19
CA THR A 486 68.63 -29.53 3.21
C THR A 486 67.31 -29.10 3.87
N LEU A 487 66.83 -27.88 3.63
CA LEU A 487 65.56 -27.36 4.13
C LEU A 487 64.46 -27.32 3.06
N GLN A 488 64.73 -27.85 1.84
CA GLN A 488 63.81 -27.84 0.70
C GLN A 488 62.87 -29.06 0.64
N PHE A 489 63.01 -30.00 1.58
CA PHE A 489 62.23 -31.24 1.64
C PHE A 489 61.08 -31.15 2.65
#